data_AF-V4AGX7-F1
#
_entry.id   AF-V4AGX7-F1
#
_cell.length_a   1.000
_cell.length_b   1.000
_cell.length_c   1.000
_cell.angle_alpha   90.00
_cell.angle_beta   90.00
_cell.angle_gamma   90.00
#
_symmetry.space_group_name_H-M   'P 1'
#
loop_
_entity.id
_entity.type
_entity.pdbx_description
1 polymer ?
#
loop_
_entity_poly.entity_id
_entity_poly.type
_entity_poly.pdbx_seq_one_letter_code
_entity_poly.pdbx_strand_id
1 'polypeptide(L)'
;MASDDVCVINYSNICECFSPAETTHSIECCEDYIIRLEWTGATILYEQINDTSCTPSKGNSSCLVNEENNFKVNYEDKLNIYNSCSGKKRCNVSVNPSSDIMIHIPVICVQATRINNFIGNSPKNFINGFPIFYIAGNDYIGKEITYSCTVKVKVLYLEVFYIHLGPRSCEKVKMYAKGFPKFELICTDSGMTMFYKDIGRIGTEFSLEIKDLKLEKNEVIYFILLDANGSNINVHCHGYQKNTTETESRRRKQLPMRQCQTGRKMKVTTHNTNTLI
;
A
#
# COMPACT_ATOMS: atom_id res chain seq x y z
N MET A 1 -26.41 -16.91 7.02
CA MET A 1 -26.77 -15.94 8.08
C MET A 1 -25.99 -14.69 7.76
N ALA A 2 -26.64 -13.58 7.40
CA ALA A 2 -25.95 -12.32 7.18
C ALA A 2 -25.52 -11.80 8.55
N SER A 3 -24.22 -11.88 8.84
CA SER A 3 -23.61 -11.25 10.01
C SER A 3 -23.98 -9.78 9.97
N ASP A 4 -24.68 -9.31 11.01
CA ASP A 4 -25.10 -7.92 11.15
C ASP A 4 -23.94 -6.96 10.82
N ASP A 5 -24.26 -5.87 10.13
CA ASP A 5 -23.39 -4.74 9.74
C ASP A 5 -22.80 -4.04 10.99
N VAL A 6 -22.01 -4.77 11.77
CA VAL A 6 -21.30 -4.28 12.94
C VAL A 6 -19.95 -3.79 12.46
N CYS A 7 -19.81 -2.48 12.43
CA CYS A 7 -18.56 -1.78 12.14
C CYS A 7 -17.63 -1.78 13.37
N VAL A 8 -16.33 -1.59 13.14
CA VAL A 8 -15.29 -1.51 14.16
C VAL A 8 -15.11 -0.04 14.60
N ILE A 9 -15.16 0.23 15.91
CA ILE A 9 -15.09 1.60 16.44
C ILE A 9 -13.64 2.08 16.63
N ASN A 10 -12.74 1.21 17.12
CA ASN A 10 -11.37 1.63 17.47
C ASN A 10 -10.35 0.54 17.15
N TYR A 11 -10.31 -0.52 17.94
CA TYR A 11 -9.47 -1.69 17.70
C TYR A 11 -10.33 -2.92 17.85
N SER A 12 -10.16 -3.90 16.97
CA SER A 12 -10.77 -5.20 17.11
C SER A 12 -9.89 -6.25 16.44
N ASN A 13 -9.92 -7.44 17.02
CA ASN A 13 -9.47 -8.65 16.37
C ASN A 13 -10.67 -9.24 15.63
N ILE A 14 -10.66 -9.12 14.30
CA ILE A 14 -11.71 -9.67 13.46
C ILE A 14 -11.42 -11.14 13.23
N CYS A 15 -12.40 -11.99 13.52
CA CYS A 15 -12.28 -13.43 13.45
C CYS A 15 -13.34 -13.97 12.50
N GLU A 16 -12.88 -14.35 11.32
CA GLU A 16 -13.75 -14.74 10.21
C GLU A 16 -13.40 -16.13 9.70
N CYS A 17 -14.46 -16.84 9.33
CA CYS A 17 -14.44 -18.22 8.89
C CYS A 17 -14.36 -18.30 7.37
N PHE A 18 -13.23 -18.75 6.83
CA PHE A 18 -13.10 -18.95 5.40
C PHE A 18 -13.23 -20.44 5.09
N SER A 19 -14.05 -20.77 4.10
CA SER A 19 -14.21 -22.12 3.58
C SER A 19 -14.08 -22.09 2.05
N PRO A 20 -13.92 -23.24 1.38
CA PRO A 20 -13.99 -23.29 -0.08
C PRO A 20 -15.30 -22.72 -0.66
N ALA A 21 -16.38 -22.68 0.13
CA ALA A 21 -17.68 -22.12 -0.26
C ALA A 21 -17.85 -20.64 0.11
N GLU A 22 -17.16 -20.16 1.14
CA GLU A 22 -17.23 -18.79 1.66
C GLU A 22 -15.83 -18.20 1.74
N THR A 23 -15.43 -17.56 0.65
CA THR A 23 -14.06 -17.08 0.47
C THR A 23 -13.91 -15.60 0.75
N THR A 24 -14.99 -14.88 1.08
CA THR A 24 -14.99 -13.42 1.17
C THR A 24 -15.77 -12.90 2.36
N HIS A 25 -15.12 -12.03 3.15
CA HIS A 25 -15.70 -11.36 4.32
C HIS A 25 -15.51 -9.86 4.25
N SER A 26 -16.45 -9.08 4.77
CA SER A 26 -16.36 -7.61 4.75
C SER A 26 -15.93 -7.04 6.10
N ILE A 27 -14.98 -6.10 6.06
CA ILE A 27 -14.53 -5.33 7.22
C ILE A 27 -14.97 -3.87 7.02
N GLU A 28 -15.52 -3.24 8.04
CA GLU A 28 -15.93 -1.84 8.02
C GLU A 28 -15.57 -1.14 9.33
N CYS A 29 -15.01 0.07 9.23
CA CYS A 29 -14.83 0.99 10.36
C CYS A 29 -16.05 1.90 10.52
N CYS A 30 -16.41 2.19 11.77
CA CYS A 30 -17.52 3.08 12.09
C CYS A 30 -17.21 4.55 11.73
N GLU A 31 -18.25 5.36 11.56
CA GLU A 31 -18.13 6.79 11.28
C GLU A 31 -17.21 7.07 10.07
N ASP A 32 -16.37 8.11 10.15
CA ASP A 32 -15.40 8.47 9.10
C ASP A 32 -13.99 7.94 9.42
N TYR A 33 -13.93 6.73 9.97
CA TYR A 33 -12.66 6.06 10.23
C TYR A 33 -12.26 5.19 9.05
N ILE A 34 -10.96 4.98 8.91
CA ILE A 34 -10.33 4.12 7.91
C ILE A 34 -9.58 2.97 8.57
N ILE A 35 -9.48 1.88 7.84
CA ILE A 35 -8.82 0.65 8.26
C ILE A 35 -7.31 0.81 8.18
N ARG A 36 -6.65 0.56 9.30
CA ARG A 36 -5.23 0.28 9.44
C ARG A 36 -5.09 -1.16 9.91
N LEU A 37 -4.36 -1.96 9.13
CA LEU A 37 -4.08 -3.35 9.45
C LEU A 37 -2.82 -3.46 10.31
N GLU A 38 -2.87 -4.35 11.29
CA GLU A 38 -1.77 -4.64 12.21
C GLU A 38 -1.33 -3.44 13.08
N TRP A 39 -0.69 -3.78 14.19
CA TRP A 39 -0.12 -2.84 15.16
C TRP A 39 1.04 -3.52 15.89
N THR A 40 1.70 -2.81 16.79
CA THR A 40 2.93 -3.30 17.43
C THR A 40 2.74 -4.70 18.02
N GLY A 41 3.40 -5.69 17.41
CA GLY A 41 3.36 -7.09 17.84
C GLY A 41 2.21 -7.93 17.27
N ALA A 42 1.23 -7.35 16.58
CA ALA A 42 0.13 -8.09 15.97
C ALA A 42 0.42 -8.41 14.49
N THR A 43 0.05 -9.62 14.07
CA THR A 43 0.10 -10.04 12.67
C THR A 43 -1.19 -10.76 12.30
N ILE A 44 -1.52 -10.78 11.02
CA ILE A 44 -2.59 -11.63 10.49
C ILE A 44 -2.15 -13.09 10.61
N LEU A 45 -3.00 -13.90 11.24
CA LEU A 45 -2.79 -15.33 11.51
C LEU A 45 -3.99 -16.12 11.04
N TYR A 46 -3.81 -17.41 10.80
CA TYR A 46 -4.91 -18.34 10.61
C TYR A 46 -4.69 -19.65 11.37
N GLU A 47 -5.79 -20.32 11.70
CA GLU A 47 -5.84 -21.66 12.29
C GLU A 47 -6.67 -22.56 11.37
N GLN A 48 -6.19 -23.78 11.08
CA GLN A 48 -6.99 -24.78 10.38
C GLN A 48 -8.02 -25.36 11.33
N ILE A 49 -9.28 -25.42 10.89
CA ILE A 49 -10.37 -25.91 11.73
C ILE A 49 -10.75 -27.30 11.26
N ASN A 50 -10.60 -28.29 12.15
CA ASN A 50 -11.02 -29.66 11.89
C ASN A 50 -12.49 -29.91 12.23
N ASP A 51 -13.10 -28.99 13.00
CA ASP A 51 -14.49 -29.09 13.45
C ASP A 51 -15.42 -28.21 12.61
N THR A 52 -16.66 -28.65 12.45
CA THR A 52 -17.67 -28.04 11.56
C THR A 52 -18.24 -26.71 12.06
N SER A 53 -17.89 -26.26 13.27
CA SER A 53 -18.44 -25.06 13.91
C SER A 53 -17.43 -23.90 13.92
N CYS A 54 -17.05 -23.43 12.74
CA CYS A 54 -16.42 -22.12 12.65
C CYS A 54 -17.48 -21.06 13.01
N THR A 55 -17.38 -20.49 14.21
CA THR A 55 -18.31 -19.45 14.67
C THR A 55 -17.59 -18.11 14.56
N PRO A 56 -17.99 -17.22 13.62
CA PRO A 56 -17.44 -15.87 13.54
C PRO A 56 -17.61 -15.15 14.87
N SER A 57 -16.60 -14.37 15.26
CA SER A 57 -16.70 -13.54 16.45
C SER A 57 -16.05 -12.18 16.21
N LYS A 58 -16.66 -11.14 16.78
CA LYS A 58 -16.11 -9.78 16.79
C LYS A 58 -15.87 -9.40 18.24
N GLY A 59 -14.64 -9.01 18.58
CA GLY A 59 -14.30 -8.67 19.97
C GLY A 59 -12.84 -8.31 20.19
N ASN A 60 -12.49 -8.12 21.47
CA ASN A 60 -11.11 -7.92 21.93
C ASN A 60 -10.41 -9.24 22.29
N SER A 61 -11.14 -10.36 22.33
CA SER A 61 -10.57 -11.68 22.59
C SER A 61 -9.90 -12.24 21.33
N SER A 62 -8.77 -12.94 21.51
CA SER A 62 -8.21 -13.79 20.47
C SER A 62 -9.22 -14.90 20.14
N CYS A 63 -9.52 -15.12 18.86
CA CYS A 63 -10.28 -16.27 18.38
C CYS A 63 -9.41 -17.47 18.03
N LEU A 64 -8.09 -17.32 18.13
CA LEU A 64 -7.17 -18.44 17.95
C LEU A 64 -7.16 -19.24 19.23
N VAL A 65 -7.56 -20.51 19.15
CA VAL A 65 -7.82 -21.37 20.31
C VAL A 65 -6.51 -21.98 20.81
N ASN A 66 -5.56 -22.23 19.91
CA ASN A 66 -4.26 -22.83 20.22
C ASN A 66 -3.12 -22.05 19.57
N GLU A 67 -2.28 -21.39 20.37
CA GLU A 67 -1.08 -20.69 19.87
C GLU A 67 -0.13 -21.60 19.08
N GLU A 68 -0.11 -22.90 19.39
CA GLU A 68 0.72 -23.91 18.74
C GLU A 68 0.33 -24.21 17.28
N ASN A 69 -0.92 -23.92 16.89
CA ASN A 69 -1.46 -24.19 15.55
C ASN A 69 -1.68 -22.90 14.73
N ASN A 70 -1.11 -21.78 15.17
CA ASN A 70 -1.26 -20.51 14.49
C ASN A 70 -0.25 -20.39 13.35
N PHE A 71 -0.76 -20.38 12.12
CA PHE A 71 0.02 -20.20 10.92
C PHE A 71 -0.04 -18.74 10.47
N LYS A 72 1.08 -18.22 9.96
CA LYS A 72 1.07 -16.93 9.28
C LYS A 72 0.37 -17.09 7.94
N VAL A 73 -0.57 -16.19 7.65
CA VAL A 73 -1.16 -16.09 6.31
C VAL A 73 -0.01 -15.94 5.30
N ASN A 74 -0.12 -16.65 4.18
CA ASN A 74 0.91 -16.60 3.14
C ASN A 74 1.06 -15.17 2.60
N TYR A 75 2.17 -14.92 1.92
CA TYR A 75 2.52 -13.58 1.45
C TYR A 75 1.48 -12.98 0.50
N GLU A 76 0.94 -13.77 -0.44
CA GLU A 76 0.00 -13.30 -1.45
C GLU A 76 -1.35 -12.91 -0.86
N ASP A 77 -1.90 -13.75 0.01
CA ASP A 77 -3.14 -13.44 0.73
C ASP A 77 -2.96 -12.24 1.65
N LYS A 78 -1.83 -12.15 2.36
CA LYS A 78 -1.50 -10.98 3.19
C LYS A 78 -1.42 -9.71 2.34
N LEU A 79 -0.75 -9.76 1.19
CA LEU A 79 -0.67 -8.65 0.25
C LEU A 79 -2.05 -8.23 -0.27
N ASN A 80 -2.90 -9.20 -0.61
CA ASN A 80 -4.27 -8.96 -1.08
C ASN A 80 -5.13 -8.28 -0.01
N ILE A 81 -5.02 -8.72 1.25
CA ILE A 81 -5.70 -8.09 2.39
C ILE A 81 -5.26 -6.63 2.53
N TYR A 82 -3.95 -6.37 2.51
CA TYR A 82 -3.40 -5.01 2.61
C TYR A 82 -3.86 -4.09 1.47
N ASN A 83 -3.74 -4.52 0.23
CA ASN A 83 -4.21 -3.78 -0.95
C ASN A 83 -5.73 -3.52 -0.91
N SER A 84 -6.49 -4.46 -0.36
CA SER A 84 -7.95 -4.35 -0.30
C SER A 84 -8.41 -3.43 0.82
N CYS A 85 -7.71 -3.38 1.95
CA CYS A 85 -8.23 -2.77 3.17
C CYS A 85 -7.49 -1.51 3.65
N SER A 86 -6.16 -1.44 3.51
CA SER A 86 -5.39 -0.32 4.06
C SER A 86 -5.87 1.02 3.53
N GLY A 87 -6.22 1.94 4.44
CA GLY A 87 -6.65 3.28 4.11
C GLY A 87 -8.12 3.42 3.66
N LYS A 88 -8.93 2.36 3.70
CA LYS A 88 -10.34 2.38 3.29
C LYS A 88 -11.27 2.30 4.49
N LYS A 89 -12.47 2.88 4.40
CA LYS A 89 -13.53 2.73 5.41
C LYS A 89 -14.09 1.30 5.47
N ARG A 90 -14.32 0.71 4.30
CA ARG A 90 -14.82 -0.65 4.12
C ARG A 90 -13.98 -1.39 3.08
N CYS A 91 -13.76 -2.68 3.29
CA CYS A 91 -13.13 -3.56 2.31
C CYS A 91 -13.74 -4.97 2.36
N ASN A 92 -13.49 -5.72 1.29
CA ASN A 92 -13.73 -7.16 1.27
C ASN A 92 -12.37 -7.85 1.32
N VAL A 93 -12.22 -8.77 2.27
CA VAL A 93 -11.08 -9.68 2.37
C VAL A 93 -11.48 -10.96 1.67
N SER A 94 -10.68 -11.37 0.68
CA SER A 94 -10.89 -12.63 -0.02
C SER A 94 -9.69 -13.56 0.18
N VAL A 95 -9.95 -14.78 0.64
CA VAL A 95 -8.98 -15.86 0.80
C VAL A 95 -9.58 -17.14 0.26
N ASN A 96 -8.80 -17.93 -0.48
CA ASN A 96 -9.25 -19.16 -1.14
C ASN A 96 -8.61 -20.38 -0.48
N PRO A 97 -9.08 -20.81 0.70
CA PRO A 97 -8.43 -21.91 1.40
C PRO A 97 -8.84 -23.26 0.80
N SER A 98 -7.98 -24.27 0.93
CA SER A 98 -8.29 -25.64 0.51
C SER A 98 -9.13 -26.43 1.52
N SER A 99 -9.24 -25.91 2.74
CA SER A 99 -10.02 -26.45 3.85
C SER A 99 -10.57 -25.29 4.68
N ASP A 100 -11.42 -25.56 5.66
CA ASP A 100 -11.94 -24.50 6.53
C ASP A 100 -10.82 -23.93 7.42
N ILE A 101 -10.75 -22.60 7.50
CA ILE A 101 -9.78 -21.87 8.31
C ILE A 101 -10.46 -20.73 9.07
N MET A 102 -9.96 -20.44 10.27
CA MET A 102 -10.26 -19.21 10.99
C MET A 102 -9.13 -18.22 10.70
N ILE A 103 -9.43 -17.03 10.18
CA ILE A 103 -8.44 -15.97 10.04
C ILE A 103 -8.65 -14.93 11.13
N HIS A 104 -7.57 -14.61 11.83
CA HIS A 104 -7.48 -13.53 12.80
C HIS A 104 -6.83 -12.30 12.16
N ILE A 105 -7.62 -11.23 11.96
CA ILE A 105 -7.20 -9.99 11.32
C ILE A 105 -7.21 -8.85 12.35
N PRO A 106 -6.05 -8.39 12.85
CA PRO A 106 -5.98 -7.24 13.73
C PRO A 106 -6.27 -5.95 12.96
N VAL A 107 -7.35 -5.26 13.32
CA VAL A 107 -7.83 -4.03 12.68
C VAL A 107 -7.83 -2.88 13.68
N ILE A 108 -7.22 -1.76 13.29
CA ILE A 108 -7.36 -0.46 13.94
C ILE A 108 -8.12 0.46 13.00
N CYS A 109 -9.15 1.12 13.51
CA CYS A 109 -9.84 2.21 12.85
C CYS A 109 -9.20 3.54 13.29
N VAL A 110 -8.73 4.33 12.32
CA VAL A 110 -8.17 5.66 12.57
C VAL A 110 -9.00 6.72 11.84
N GLN A 111 -9.18 7.91 12.44
CA GLN A 111 -9.94 8.98 11.81
C GLN A 111 -9.36 9.35 10.43
N ALA A 112 -10.20 9.42 9.40
CA ALA A 112 -9.78 9.77 8.05
C ALA A 112 -9.12 11.16 7.97
N THR A 113 -9.49 12.08 8.86
CA THR A 113 -8.91 13.43 8.96
C THR A 113 -7.41 13.44 9.30
N ARG A 114 -6.88 12.33 9.84
CA ARG A 114 -5.44 12.17 10.09
C ARG A 114 -4.65 11.80 8.84
N ILE A 115 -5.32 11.33 7.80
CA ILE A 115 -4.71 11.02 6.50
C ILE A 115 -4.41 12.32 5.77
N ASN A 116 -3.15 12.50 5.43
CA ASN A 116 -2.66 13.67 4.74
C ASN A 116 -1.98 13.26 3.45
N ASN A 117 -2.56 13.70 2.33
CA ASN A 117 -1.91 13.50 1.04
C ASN A 117 -0.56 14.22 1.08
N PHE A 118 0.49 13.44 0.89
CA PHE A 118 1.85 13.93 1.06
C PHE A 118 2.21 14.95 0.00
N ILE A 119 1.58 14.90 -1.18
CA ILE A 119 1.93 15.71 -2.35
C ILE A 119 1.10 17.00 -2.36
N GLY A 120 1.77 18.13 -2.13
CA GLY A 120 1.17 19.46 -2.22
C GLY A 120 2.19 20.57 -1.97
N ASN A 121 2.02 21.72 -2.63
CA ASN A 121 2.93 22.84 -2.48
C ASN A 121 2.55 23.68 -1.26
N SER A 122 3.09 23.36 -0.09
CA SER A 122 3.07 24.24 1.08
C SER A 122 3.82 23.60 2.24
N PRO A 123 4.52 24.39 3.08
CA PRO A 123 4.85 23.92 4.42
C PRO A 123 3.54 23.54 5.14
N LYS A 124 3.49 22.34 5.70
CA LYS A 124 2.39 21.89 6.55
C LYS A 124 2.89 21.84 7.98
N ASN A 125 2.17 22.48 8.89
CA ASN A 125 2.43 22.42 10.32
C ASN A 125 1.34 21.55 10.97
N PHE A 126 1.73 20.40 11.50
CA PHE A 126 0.81 19.48 12.16
C PHE A 126 0.90 19.69 13.67
N ILE A 127 -0.18 20.21 14.27
CA ILE A 127 -0.27 20.49 15.71
C ILE A 127 -0.83 19.27 16.43
N ASN A 128 -0.14 18.80 17.49
CA ASN A 128 -0.60 17.75 18.41
C ASN A 128 -1.22 16.52 17.71
N GLY A 129 -0.61 16.08 16.60
CA GLY A 129 -1.15 15.02 15.77
C GLY A 129 -0.09 14.04 15.32
N PHE A 130 -0.53 12.83 15.01
CA PHE A 130 0.25 11.79 14.36
C PHE A 130 -0.19 11.74 12.89
N PRO A 131 0.29 12.65 12.02
CA PRO A 131 -0.16 12.70 10.64
C PRO A 131 0.21 11.39 9.94
N ILE A 132 -0.80 10.79 9.31
CA ILE A 132 -0.60 9.64 8.42
C ILE A 132 -0.34 10.20 7.05
N PHE A 133 0.90 10.09 6.60
CA PHE A 133 1.28 10.48 5.27
C PHE A 133 0.93 9.36 4.30
N TYR A 134 0.29 9.72 3.19
CA TYR A 134 -0.09 8.74 2.18
C TYR A 134 0.16 9.21 0.75
N ILE A 135 0.46 8.23 -0.10
CA ILE A 135 0.51 8.35 -1.55
C ILE A 135 -0.05 7.04 -2.12
N ALA A 136 -1.07 7.11 -2.97
CA ALA A 136 -1.71 5.93 -3.55
C ALA A 136 -1.86 6.09 -5.07
N GLY A 137 -1.53 5.06 -5.85
CA GLY A 137 -1.52 5.14 -7.31
C GLY A 137 -2.86 5.49 -7.93
N ASN A 138 -3.96 5.06 -7.32
CA ASN A 138 -5.33 5.43 -7.74
C ASN A 138 -5.55 6.96 -7.79
N ASP A 139 -4.89 7.74 -6.93
CA ASP A 139 -5.04 9.21 -6.88
C ASP A 139 -4.23 9.93 -7.97
N TYR A 140 -3.31 9.21 -8.60
CA TYR A 140 -2.31 9.72 -9.54
C TYR A 140 -2.33 9.04 -10.91
N ILE A 141 -3.42 8.36 -11.26
CA ILE A 141 -3.59 7.76 -12.58
C ILE A 141 -3.36 8.81 -13.67
N GLY A 142 -2.44 8.52 -14.60
CA GLY A 142 -2.07 9.41 -15.72
C GLY A 142 -1.22 10.61 -15.32
N LYS A 143 -0.71 10.68 -14.09
CA LYS A 143 0.16 11.75 -13.62
C LYS A 143 1.59 11.25 -13.39
N GLU A 144 2.53 12.17 -13.54
CA GLU A 144 3.93 12.01 -13.16
C GLU A 144 4.24 12.96 -12.01
N ILE A 145 4.91 12.47 -10.96
CA ILE A 145 5.12 13.19 -9.71
C ILE A 145 6.62 13.36 -9.49
N THR A 146 7.04 14.60 -9.24
CA THR A 146 8.39 14.91 -8.72
C THR A 146 8.23 15.77 -7.49
N TYR A 147 8.77 15.29 -6.36
CA TYR A 147 8.45 15.83 -5.07
C TYR A 147 9.55 15.55 -4.04
N SER A 148 9.82 16.51 -3.16
CA SER A 148 10.78 16.34 -2.08
C SER A 148 10.25 16.99 -0.81
N CYS A 149 10.26 16.24 0.28
CA CYS A 149 9.93 16.75 1.61
C CYS A 149 11.03 16.47 2.61
N THR A 150 11.13 17.37 3.57
CA THR A 150 12.00 17.23 4.73
C THR A 150 11.24 17.58 5.99
N VAL A 151 11.43 16.77 7.01
CA VAL A 151 10.91 16.97 8.37
C VAL A 151 12.09 17.08 9.31
N LYS A 152 12.07 18.08 10.20
CA LYS A 152 13.13 18.30 11.20
C LYS A 152 12.51 18.51 12.57
N VAL A 153 12.87 17.67 13.53
CA VAL A 153 12.51 17.81 14.95
C VAL A 153 13.65 17.30 15.84
N LYS A 154 13.48 17.33 17.16
CA LYS A 154 14.53 16.91 18.10
C LYS A 154 14.76 15.40 18.10
N VAL A 155 13.69 14.61 18.04
CA VAL A 155 13.75 13.14 17.95
C VAL A 155 12.55 12.64 17.14
N LEU A 156 12.82 11.98 16.03
CA LEU A 156 11.81 11.38 15.15
C LEU A 156 11.66 9.89 15.40
N TYR A 157 10.41 9.42 15.33
CA TYR A 157 10.06 8.02 15.14
C TYR A 157 9.34 7.84 13.81
N LEU A 158 9.51 6.66 13.21
CA LEU A 158 8.85 6.26 11.98
C LEU A 158 8.06 4.98 12.22
N GLU A 159 6.80 5.00 11.82
CA GLU A 159 5.95 3.82 11.78
C GLU A 159 5.47 3.65 10.34
N VAL A 160 5.78 2.51 9.73
CA VAL A 160 5.30 2.18 8.38
C VAL A 160 4.02 1.37 8.53
N PHE A 161 2.95 1.85 7.89
CA PHE A 161 1.68 1.13 7.86
C PHE A 161 1.68 0.11 6.74
N TYR A 162 2.01 0.58 5.54
CA TYR A 162 2.05 -0.24 4.35
C TYR A 162 2.79 0.49 3.23
N ILE A 163 3.81 -0.16 2.68
CA ILE A 163 4.46 0.26 1.45
C ILE A 163 4.35 -0.91 0.47
N HIS A 164 3.87 -0.63 -0.74
CA HIS A 164 3.92 -1.55 -1.85
C HIS A 164 4.26 -0.78 -3.11
N LEU A 165 5.47 -0.99 -3.60
CA LEU A 165 6.01 -0.37 -4.81
C LEU A 165 6.57 -1.47 -5.69
N GLY A 166 6.13 -1.51 -6.94
CA GLY A 166 6.78 -2.29 -7.98
C GLY A 166 8.19 -1.76 -8.27
N PRO A 167 9.03 -2.52 -8.98
CA PRO A 167 10.44 -2.21 -9.15
C PRO A 167 10.68 -0.84 -9.81
N ARG A 168 9.92 -0.52 -10.86
CA ARG A 168 10.05 0.76 -11.59
C ARG A 168 9.74 1.97 -10.72
N SER A 169 8.72 1.88 -9.88
CA SER A 169 8.30 2.95 -8.98
C SER A 169 9.23 3.05 -7.77
N CYS A 170 9.69 1.92 -7.24
CA CYS A 170 10.58 1.88 -6.09
C CYS A 170 11.88 2.65 -6.35
N GLU A 171 12.52 2.46 -7.50
CA GLU A 171 13.74 3.19 -7.89
C GLU A 171 13.56 4.73 -7.92
N LYS A 172 12.32 5.21 -8.01
CA LYS A 172 11.99 6.64 -8.05
C LYS A 172 11.71 7.23 -6.67
N VAL A 173 11.67 6.41 -5.62
CA VAL A 173 11.33 6.80 -4.25
C VAL A 173 12.55 6.59 -3.36
N LYS A 174 12.94 7.63 -2.63
CA LYS A 174 13.95 7.56 -1.58
C LYS A 174 13.34 8.04 -0.29
N MET A 175 13.31 7.19 0.73
CA MET A 175 13.00 7.58 2.10
C MET A 175 14.24 7.35 2.94
N TYR A 176 14.72 8.38 3.61
CA TYR A 176 15.89 8.24 4.47
C TYR A 176 15.83 9.21 5.64
N ALA A 177 16.56 8.88 6.70
CA ALA A 177 16.67 9.73 7.87
C ALA A 177 18.13 10.07 8.17
N LYS A 178 18.37 11.30 8.65
CA LYS A 178 19.67 11.74 9.14
C LYS A 178 19.70 11.65 10.66
N GLY A 179 20.82 11.13 11.17
CA GLY A 179 21.05 10.88 12.59
C GLY A 179 21.21 9.39 12.87
N PHE A 180 21.21 9.05 14.16
CA PHE A 180 21.34 7.67 14.62
C PHE A 180 20.10 7.26 15.44
N PRO A 181 19.50 6.09 15.17
CA PRO A 181 19.88 5.16 14.09
C PRO A 181 19.47 5.71 12.71
N LYS A 182 20.20 5.28 11.67
CA LYS A 182 19.91 5.64 10.28
C LYS A 182 18.76 4.77 9.78
N PHE A 183 17.83 5.36 9.03
CA PHE A 183 16.82 4.65 8.25
C PHE A 183 17.02 4.96 6.76
N GLU A 184 16.83 3.96 5.91
CA GLU A 184 16.83 4.08 4.46
C GLU A 184 15.91 3.01 3.87
N LEU A 185 15.04 3.40 2.93
CA LEU A 185 14.22 2.47 2.16
C LEU A 185 15.10 1.83 1.07
N ILE A 186 15.23 0.51 1.11
CA ILE A 186 16.10 -0.25 0.19
C ILE A 186 15.24 -1.00 -0.82
N CYS A 187 15.23 -0.56 -2.07
CA CYS A 187 14.52 -1.24 -3.15
C CYS A 187 15.27 -2.47 -3.66
N THR A 188 14.53 -3.48 -4.10
CA THR A 188 15.07 -4.67 -4.78
C THR A 188 14.58 -4.72 -6.23
N ASP A 189 15.10 -5.67 -7.01
CA ASP A 189 14.69 -5.88 -8.41
C ASP A 189 13.21 -6.29 -8.56
N SER A 190 12.57 -6.77 -7.48
CA SER A 190 11.13 -7.05 -7.42
C SER A 190 10.31 -5.90 -6.83
N GLY A 191 10.95 -4.79 -6.48
CA GLY A 191 10.34 -3.65 -5.80
C GLY A 191 10.52 -3.69 -4.29
N MET A 192 9.51 -3.21 -3.57
CA MET A 192 9.47 -3.18 -2.11
C MET A 192 8.05 -3.44 -1.64
N THR A 193 7.91 -4.38 -0.70
CA THR A 193 6.70 -4.52 0.11
C THR A 193 7.09 -4.53 1.57
N MET A 194 6.54 -3.57 2.32
CA MET A 194 6.68 -3.48 3.76
C MET A 194 5.28 -3.45 4.35
N PHE A 195 4.85 -4.56 4.96
CA PHE A 195 3.68 -4.57 5.83
C PHE A 195 3.94 -3.73 7.08
N TYR A 196 2.98 -3.70 8.00
CA TYR A 196 3.11 -2.94 9.21
C TYR A 196 4.47 -3.17 9.89
N LYS A 197 5.19 -2.09 10.15
CA LYS A 197 6.49 -2.13 10.79
C LYS A 197 6.72 -0.87 11.62
N ASP A 198 6.82 -1.05 12.93
CA ASP A 198 7.40 -0.03 13.81
C ASP A 198 8.91 -0.01 13.60
N ILE A 199 9.41 1.04 12.94
CA ILE A 199 10.85 1.26 12.74
C ILE A 199 11.47 1.85 14.01
N GLY A 200 10.66 2.49 14.86
CA GLY A 200 11.10 3.18 16.05
C GLY A 200 11.82 4.49 15.72
N ARG A 201 12.78 4.85 16.56
CA ARG A 201 13.54 6.11 16.47
C ARG A 201 14.38 6.13 15.19
N ILE A 202 14.37 7.23 14.42
CA ILE A 202 15.11 7.38 13.16
C ILE A 202 16.00 8.64 13.09
N GLY A 203 16.35 9.25 14.22
CA GLY A 203 17.21 10.44 14.27
C GLY A 203 16.45 11.74 14.41
N THR A 204 16.88 12.80 13.71
CA THR A 204 16.35 14.17 13.90
C THR A 204 15.78 14.79 12.62
N GLU A 205 16.11 14.21 11.46
CA GLU A 205 15.61 14.67 10.17
C GLU A 205 15.19 13.47 9.33
N PHE A 206 14.02 13.56 8.69
CA PHE A 206 13.52 12.59 7.72
C PHE A 206 13.34 13.29 6.38
N SER A 207 13.66 12.59 5.29
CA SER A 207 13.47 13.07 3.92
C SER A 207 12.78 12.01 3.07
N LEU A 208 11.83 12.46 2.25
CA LEU A 208 11.20 11.67 1.19
C LEU A 208 11.39 12.41 -0.12
N GLU A 209 12.16 11.79 -1.03
CA GLU A 209 12.38 12.25 -2.40
C GLU A 209 11.68 11.32 -3.38
N ILE A 210 10.95 11.90 -4.32
CA ILE A 210 10.23 11.23 -5.39
C ILE A 210 10.62 11.92 -6.69
N LYS A 211 11.05 11.16 -7.69
CA LYS A 211 11.48 11.73 -8.97
C LYS A 211 10.84 11.01 -10.15
N ASP A 212 10.07 11.76 -10.94
CA ASP A 212 9.45 11.31 -12.19
C ASP A 212 8.61 10.02 -11.98
N LEU A 213 7.97 9.91 -10.82
CA LEU A 213 7.23 8.73 -10.39
C LEU A 213 5.88 8.63 -11.11
N LYS A 214 5.59 7.46 -11.67
CA LYS A 214 4.28 7.08 -12.21
C LYS A 214 3.81 5.84 -11.49
N LEU A 215 2.86 6.03 -10.58
CA LEU A 215 2.36 4.93 -9.77
C LEU A 215 1.42 4.03 -10.57
N GLU A 216 1.58 2.73 -10.39
CA GLU A 216 0.60 1.74 -10.81
C GLU A 216 -0.59 1.71 -9.83
N LYS A 217 -1.74 1.18 -10.29
CA LYS A 217 -3.02 1.25 -9.58
C LYS A 217 -2.97 0.79 -8.11
N ASN A 218 -2.18 -0.25 -7.85
CA ASN A 218 -2.11 -0.89 -6.54
C ASN A 218 -0.91 -0.41 -5.69
N GLU A 219 -0.07 0.47 -6.23
CA GLU A 219 1.10 0.95 -5.50
C GLU A 219 0.70 2.00 -4.47
N VAL A 220 1.25 1.86 -3.26
CA VAL A 220 0.90 2.72 -2.12
C VAL A 220 2.08 2.92 -1.18
N ILE A 221 2.06 4.04 -0.48
CA ILE A 221 2.97 4.38 0.60
C ILE A 221 2.12 4.97 1.73
N TYR A 222 2.15 4.37 2.91
CA TYR A 222 1.52 4.85 4.14
C TYR A 222 2.52 4.79 5.29
N PHE A 223 2.76 5.91 5.97
CA PHE A 223 3.61 5.97 7.15
C PHE A 223 3.22 7.13 8.08
N ILE A 224 3.65 7.04 9.34
CA ILE A 224 3.56 8.10 10.34
C ILE A 224 4.96 8.56 10.71
N LEU A 225 5.12 9.86 10.91
CA LEU A 225 6.23 10.44 11.66
C LEU A 225 5.74 10.95 13.01
N LEU A 226 6.49 10.67 14.07
CA LEU A 226 6.18 11.11 15.42
C LEU A 226 7.36 11.91 15.98
N ASP A 227 7.10 13.04 16.64
CA ASP A 227 8.07 13.67 17.53
C ASP A 227 7.97 13.01 18.91
N ALA A 228 9.10 12.59 19.47
CA ALA A 228 9.17 12.01 20.81
C ALA A 228 8.55 12.89 21.90
N ASN A 229 8.58 14.22 21.72
CA ASN A 229 8.03 15.17 22.69
C ASN A 229 6.54 15.48 22.43
N GLY A 230 5.89 14.79 21.49
CA GLY A 230 4.51 15.09 21.07
C GLY A 230 4.34 16.51 20.50
N SER A 231 5.44 17.13 20.08
CA SER A 231 5.46 18.51 19.58
C SER A 231 5.03 18.60 18.12
N ASN A 232 4.82 19.83 17.65
CA ASN A 232 4.39 20.09 16.28
C ASN A 232 5.43 19.61 15.27
N ILE A 233 4.96 18.92 14.22
CA ILE A 233 5.81 18.46 13.13
C ILE A 233 5.68 19.44 11.97
N ASN A 234 6.77 20.15 11.68
CA ASN A 234 6.89 20.99 10.49
C ASN A 234 7.40 20.17 9.32
N VAL A 235 6.58 20.07 8.28
CA VAL A 235 6.92 19.38 7.04
C VAL A 235 7.13 20.41 5.95
N HIS A 236 8.35 20.48 5.43
CA HIS A 236 8.71 21.35 4.32
C HIS A 236 8.76 20.56 3.04
N CYS A 237 7.90 20.90 2.10
CA CYS A 237 7.78 20.18 0.86
C CYS A 237 7.81 21.09 -0.36
N HIS A 238 8.33 20.56 -1.46
CA HIS A 238 8.29 21.20 -2.76
C HIS A 238 8.17 20.15 -3.85
N GLY A 239 7.42 20.48 -4.90
CA GLY A 239 7.45 19.70 -6.13
C GLY A 239 6.32 20.07 -7.07
N TYR A 240 6.05 19.17 -7.99
CA TYR A 240 5.03 19.36 -9.01
C TYR A 240 4.49 18.02 -9.48
N GLN A 241 3.30 18.09 -10.08
CA GLN A 241 2.69 17.00 -10.81
C GLN A 241 2.50 17.45 -12.26
N LYS A 242 2.70 16.53 -13.19
CA LYS A 242 2.48 16.77 -14.62
C LYS A 242 1.50 15.73 -15.15
N ASN A 243 0.49 16.18 -15.90
CA ASN A 243 -0.39 15.29 -16.64
C ASN A 243 0.37 14.68 -17.82
N THR A 244 0.39 13.35 -17.90
CA THR A 244 1.10 12.63 -18.97
C THR A 244 0.22 12.43 -20.21
N THR A 245 -1.10 12.52 -20.06
CA THR A 245 -2.10 12.36 -21.12
C THR A 245 -2.12 13.50 -22.14
N GLU A 246 -1.55 14.67 -21.83
CA GLU A 246 -1.58 15.84 -22.71
C GLU A 246 -0.54 15.83 -23.84
N THR A 247 0.42 14.89 -23.84
CA THR A 247 1.56 14.96 -24.77
C THR A 247 1.30 14.31 -26.14
N GLU A 248 0.28 13.43 -26.27
CA GLU A 248 0.01 12.76 -27.56
C GLU A 248 -0.91 13.54 -28.52
N SER A 249 -1.75 14.46 -28.04
CA SER A 249 -2.74 15.12 -28.93
C SER A 249 -2.16 16.27 -29.77
N ARG A 250 -1.00 16.84 -29.41
CA ARG A 250 -0.41 18.01 -30.11
C ARG A 250 0.70 17.68 -31.13
N ARG A 251 1.04 16.41 -31.33
CA ARG A 251 2.03 15.99 -32.36
C ARG A 251 1.45 15.27 -33.57
N ARG A 252 0.13 15.31 -33.80
CA ARG A 252 -0.40 15.18 -35.17
C ARG A 252 -0.23 16.51 -35.91
N LYS A 253 1.03 16.91 -36.18
CA LYS A 253 1.27 17.69 -37.40
C LYS A 253 0.77 16.81 -38.54
N GLN A 254 -0.19 17.30 -39.32
CA GLN A 254 -0.56 16.71 -40.60
C GLN A 254 0.73 16.39 -41.36
N LEU A 255 1.09 15.11 -41.41
CA LEU A 255 1.99 14.63 -42.43
C LEU A 255 1.27 14.86 -43.75
N PRO A 256 1.87 15.56 -44.72
CA PRO A 256 1.28 15.65 -46.05
C PRO A 256 1.05 14.22 -46.54
N MET A 257 -0.19 13.93 -46.95
CA MET A 257 -0.56 12.69 -47.62
C MET A 257 0.45 12.45 -48.77
N ARG A 258 1.38 11.52 -48.57
CA ARG A 258 2.10 10.93 -49.69
C ARG A 258 1.10 10.04 -50.41
N GLN A 259 0.74 10.42 -51.62
CA GLN A 259 0.06 9.56 -52.57
C GLN A 259 0.83 8.23 -52.66
N CYS A 260 0.13 7.12 -52.42
CA CYS A 260 0.65 5.78 -52.68
C CYS A 260 0.91 5.65 -54.19
N GLN A 261 2.18 5.64 -54.59
CA GLN A 261 2.55 5.06 -55.88
C GLN A 261 2.45 3.55 -55.76
N THR A 262 1.45 2.99 -56.42
CA THR A 262 1.32 1.58 -56.72
C THR A 262 2.52 1.10 -57.55
N GLY A 263 3.18 0.04 -57.08
CA GLY A 263 4.09 -0.74 -57.93
C GLY A 263 5.54 -0.84 -57.45
N ARG A 264 5.78 -1.62 -56.38
CA ARG A 264 7.02 -2.38 -56.27
C ARG A 264 6.71 -3.81 -55.83
N LYS A 265 7.04 -4.76 -56.71
CA LYS A 265 6.98 -6.20 -56.48
C LYS A 265 7.90 -6.55 -55.32
N MET A 266 7.34 -7.14 -54.26
CA MET A 266 8.12 -7.78 -53.20
C MET A 266 8.76 -9.05 -53.76
N LYS A 267 10.09 -9.13 -53.65
CA LYS A 267 10.87 -10.35 -53.88
C LYS A 267 10.90 -11.11 -52.57
N VAL A 268 10.22 -12.24 -52.51
CA VAL A 268 10.23 -13.15 -51.36
C VAL A 268 11.52 -13.96 -51.42
N THR A 269 12.38 -13.82 -50.42
CA THR A 269 13.51 -14.72 -50.18
C THR A 269 13.15 -15.63 -49.02
N THR A 270 12.85 -16.89 -49.34
CA THR A 270 12.74 -17.99 -48.38
C THR A 270 14.14 -18.45 -47.99
N HIS A 271 14.51 -18.32 -46.72
CA HIS A 271 15.64 -19.04 -46.17
C HIS A 271 15.18 -20.41 -45.65
N ASN A 272 15.63 -21.44 -46.35
CA ASN A 272 15.65 -22.82 -45.87
C ASN A 272 16.63 -22.91 -44.70
N THR A 273 16.15 -23.32 -43.53
CA THR A 273 16.98 -23.96 -42.52
C THR A 273 16.68 -25.44 -42.56
N ASN A 274 17.59 -26.17 -43.17
CA ASN A 274 17.69 -27.61 -43.03
C ASN A 274 19.13 -27.92 -42.63
N THR A 275 19.24 -28.73 -41.57
CA THR A 275 20.20 -29.85 -41.44
C THR A 275 21.46 -29.63 -40.59
N LEU A 276 21.47 -30.38 -39.47
CA LEU A 276 22.54 -31.17 -38.79
C LEU A 276 23.83 -30.42 -38.38
N ILE A 277 24.34 -30.58 -37.17
CA ILE A 277 24.71 -31.83 -36.46
C ILE A 277 24.30 -31.77 -34.98
#